data_AF-A0A1Z9TY11-F1
#
_entry.id   AF-A0A1Z9TY11-F1
#
_cell.length_a   1.000
_cell.length_b   1.000
_cell.length_c   1.000
_cell.angle_alpha   90.00
_cell.angle_beta   90.00
_cell.angle_gamma   90.00
#
_symmetry.space_group_name_H-M   'P 1'
#
loop_
_entity.id
_entity.type
_entity.pdbx_description
1 polymer ?
#
loop_
_entity_poly.entity_id
_entity_poly.type
_entity_poly.pdbx_seq_one_letter_code
_entity_poly.pdbx_strand_id
1 'polypeptide(L)' 'MAITKETSIAQIEVVGEHKYVQIAEDIIIKEDGTEISRTRHRRMLECCTLDNDKNKVDTDVSGESSEIQGIC' A
#
# COMPACT_ATOMS: atom_id res chain seq x y z
N MET A 1 -12.83 -24.91 12.25
CA MET A 1 -12.90 -23.49 12.64
C MET A 1 -11.51 -22.90 12.71
N ALA A 2 -10.98 -22.56 11.55
CA ALA A 2 -9.78 -21.75 11.39
C ALA A 2 -10.20 -20.40 10.80
N ILE A 3 -9.83 -19.33 11.49
CA ILE A 3 -9.92 -17.97 10.95
C ILE A 3 -8.59 -17.65 10.29
N THR A 4 -8.63 -17.22 9.04
CA THR A 4 -7.45 -16.79 8.28
C THR A 4 -7.59 -15.34 7.87
N LYS A 5 -6.46 -14.62 7.84
CA LYS A 5 -6.36 -13.23 7.38
C LYS A 5 -5.45 -13.22 6.17
N GLU A 6 -5.93 -12.62 5.09
CA GLU A 6 -5.20 -12.43 3.85
C GLU A 6 -5.14 -10.93 3.54
N THR A 7 -3.97 -10.44 3.15
CA THR A 7 -3.81 -9.07 2.66
C THR A 7 -3.47 -9.15 1.18
N SER A 8 -4.19 -8.41 0.34
CA SER A 8 -3.91 -8.34 -1.10
C SER A 8 -3.91 -6.89 -1.57
N ILE A 9 -3.01 -6.54 -2.48
CA ILE A 9 -3.02 -5.25 -3.17
C ILE A 9 -4.14 -5.29 -4.22
N ALA A 10 -5.15 -4.45 -4.03
CA ALA A 10 -6.32 -4.38 -4.92
C ALA A 10 -6.13 -3.38 -6.06
N GLN A 11 -5.35 -2.32 -5.84
CA GLN A 11 -5.11 -1.26 -6.81
C GLN A 11 -3.84 -0.48 -6.46
N ILE A 12 -3.06 -0.12 -7.48
CA ILE A 12 -1.99 0.89 -7.38
C ILE A 12 -2.24 1.94 -8.46
N GLU A 13 -2.23 3.22 -8.11
CA GLU A 13 -2.49 4.32 -9.04
C GLU A 13 -1.67 5.57 -8.72
N VAL A 14 -1.22 6.27 -9.76
CA VAL A 14 -0.54 7.58 -9.63
C VAL A 14 -1.56 8.69 -9.83
N VAL A 15 -1.82 9.47 -8.80
CA VAL A 15 -2.97 10.39 -8.74
C VAL A 15 -2.54 11.84 -8.51
N GLY A 16 -3.26 12.77 -9.14
CA GLY A 16 -3.14 14.20 -8.90
C GLY A 16 -1.96 14.88 -9.58
N GLU A 17 -1.76 16.15 -9.24
CA GLU A 17 -0.71 17.01 -9.79
C GLU A 17 0.68 16.60 -9.26
N HIS A 18 0.78 16.30 -7.98
CA HIS A 18 2.03 15.89 -7.32
C HIS A 18 2.35 14.40 -7.46
N LYS A 19 1.58 13.66 -8.28
CA LYS A 19 1.84 12.26 -8.62
C LYS A 19 2.03 11.35 -7.41
N TYR A 20 1.15 11.50 -6.42
CA TYR A 20 1.11 10.58 -5.29
C TYR A 20 0.77 9.17 -5.75
N VAL A 21 1.51 8.17 -5.28
CA VAL A 21 1.21 6.77 -5.53
C VAL A 21 0.23 6.31 -4.46
N GLN A 22 -1.03 6.07 -4.83
CA GLN A 22 -2.04 5.52 -3.93
C GLN A 22 -2.09 4.00 -4.06
N ILE A 23 -2.08 3.32 -2.93
CA ILE A 23 -2.11 1.87 -2.82
C ILE A 23 -3.35 1.50 -2.03
N ALA A 24 -4.23 0.70 -2.63
CA ALA A 24 -5.40 0.13 -1.98
C ALA A 24 -5.11 -1.32 -1.58
N GLU A 25 -5.23 -1.62 -0.30
CA GLU A 25 -5.02 -2.95 0.26
C GLU A 25 -6.35 -3.49 0.84
N ASP A 26 -6.70 -4.69 0.39
CA ASP A 26 -7.83 -5.45 0.91
C ASP A 26 -7.32 -6.39 2.02
N ILE A 27 -7.95 -6.29 3.18
CA ILE A 27 -7.82 -7.26 4.27
C ILE A 27 -9.05 -8.15 4.22
N ILE A 28 -8.85 -9.42 3.88
CA ILE A 28 -9.89 -10.43 3.74
C ILE A 28 -9.78 -11.38 4.93
N ILE A 29 -10.88 -11.56 5.65
CA ILE A 29 -11.00 -12.53 6.76
C ILE A 29 -11.86 -13.68 6.27
N LYS A 30 -11.34 -14.91 6.39
CA LYS A 30 -12.06 -16.13 6.00
C LYS A 30 -12.20 -17.07 7.18
N GLU A 31 -13.36 -17.71 7.29
CA GLU A 31 -13.64 -18.80 8.24
C GLU A 31 -13.80 -20.11 7.47
N ASP A 32 -12.94 -21.08 7.76
CA ASP A 32 -12.91 -22.39 7.08
C ASP A 32 -12.93 -22.26 5.53
N GLY A 33 -12.24 -21.24 5.01
CA GLY A 33 -12.11 -20.95 3.58
C GLY A 33 -13.18 -20.03 2.99
N THR A 34 -14.27 -19.76 3.72
CA THR A 34 -15.33 -18.84 3.29
C THR A 34 -15.03 -17.42 3.73
N GLU A 35 -15.05 -16.46 2.81
CA GLU A 35 -14.90 -15.03 3.13
C GLU A 35 -16.09 -14.55 3.97
N ILE A 36 -15.80 -13.99 5.13
CA ILE A 36 -16.80 -13.43 6.06
C ILE A 36 -16.71 -11.92 6.19
N SER A 37 -15.55 -11.34 5.87
CA SER A 37 -15.33 -9.90 5.93
C SER A 37 -14.23 -9.48 4.97
N ARG A 38 -14.40 -8.29 4.40
CA ARG A 38 -13.39 -7.60 3.61
C ARG A 38 -13.39 -6.13 3.97
N THR A 39 -12.22 -5.64 4.36
CA THR A 39 -12.00 -4.22 4.62
C THR A 39 -10.97 -3.70 3.64
N ARG A 40 -11.30 -2.62 2.94
CA ARG A 40 -10.37 -1.92 2.06
C ARG A 40 -9.84 -0.68 2.78
N HIS A 41 -8.54 -0.48 2.72
CA HIS A 41 -7.91 0.76 3.16
C HIS A 41 -6.95 1.27 2.09
N ARG A 42 -6.77 2.59 2.04
CA ARG A 42 -5.84 3.25 1.12
C ARG A 42 -4.77 3.98 1.92
N ARG A 43 -3.55 3.87 1.44
CA ARG A 43 -2.41 4.71 1.85
C ARG A 43 -1.77 5.33 0.61
N MET A 44 -0.98 6.37 0.82
CA MET A 44 -0.27 7.05 -0.26
C MET A 44 1.23 7.08 0.04
N LEU A 45 2.03 7.04 -1.02
CA LEU A 45 3.44 7.35 -1.01
C LEU A 45 3.64 8.67 -1.75
N GLU A 46 4.39 9.58 -1.12
CA GLU A 46 4.84 10.81 -1.75
C GLU A 46 6.09 10.53 -2.58
N CYS A 47 6.37 11.32 -3.61
CA CYS A 47 7.58 11.11 -4.42
C CYS A 47 8.87 11.32 -3.62
N CYS A 48 8.83 12.18 -2.61
CA CYS A 48 10.01 12.58 -1.85
C CYS A 48 9.62 12.93 -0.42
N THR A 49 10.55 12.78 0.51
CA THR A 49 10.43 13.22 1.90
C THR A 49 11.50 14.28 2.24
N LEU A 50 11.43 14.83 3.44
CA LEU A 50 12.46 15.73 3.96
C LEU A 50 13.33 14.99 4.97
N ASP A 51 14.64 15.13 4.85
CA ASP A 51 15.59 14.66 5.87
C ASP A 51 15.62 15.63 7.08
N ASN A 52 16.46 15.31 8.07
CA ASN A 52 16.61 16.12 9.29
C ASN A 52 17.11 17.55 9.01
N ASP A 53 17.86 17.74 7.92
CA ASP A 53 18.39 19.03 7.47
C ASP A 53 17.45 19.75 6.49
N LYS A 54 16.25 19.20 6.26
CA LYS A 54 15.22 19.68 5.33
C LYS A 54 15.64 19.63 3.87
N ASN A 55 16.58 18.77 3.51
CA ASN A 55 16.83 18.46 2.11
C ASN A 55 15.76 17.51 1.60
N LYS A 56 15.42 17.66 0.33
CA LYS A 56 14.51 16.76 -0.37
C LYS A 56 15.26 15.47 -0.71
N VAL A 57 14.76 14.35 -0.22
CA VAL A 57 15.29 13.01 -0.45
C VAL A 57 14.20 12.09 -0.97
N ASP A 58 14.55 11.02 -1.69
CA ASP A 58 13.56 10.07 -2.18
C ASP A 58 12.84 9.38 -1.01
N THR A 59 11.57 9.06 -1.21
CA THR A 59 10.81 8.26 -0.23
C THR A 59 11.39 6.85 -0.18
N ASP A 60 11.76 6.37 1.00
CA ASP A 60 12.24 5.00 1.16
C ASP A 60 11.09 4.00 0.94
N VAL A 61 11.22 3.19 -0.11
CA VAL A 61 10.26 2.14 -0.49
C VAL A 61 10.84 0.73 -0.34
N SER A 62 11.98 0.58 0.34
CA SER A 62 12.65 -0.72 0.50
C SER A 62 11.79 -1.77 1.23
N GLY A 63 10.83 -1.34 2.05
CA GLY A 63 9.86 -2.20 2.73
C GLY A 63 8.62 -2.56 1.91
N GLU A 64 8.47 -1.99 0.71
CA GLU A 64 7.31 -2.21 -0.15
C GLU A 64 7.43 -3.49 -1.00
N SER A 65 6.30 -3.91 -1.59
CA SER A 65 6.32 -5.01 -2.56
C SER A 65 7.09 -4.64 -3.83
N SER A 66 7.63 -5.63 -4.55
CA SER A 66 8.35 -5.40 -5.80
C SER A 66 7.51 -4.72 -6.88
N GLU A 67 6.19 -4.91 -6.85
CA GLU A 67 5.26 -4.23 -7.75
C GLU A 67 5.20 -2.72 -7.48
N ILE A 68 5.16 -2.33 -6.20
CA ILE A 68 5.17 -0.92 -5.79
C ILE A 68 6.55 -0.29 -6.05
N GLN A 69 7.63 -1.01 -5.72
CA GLN A 69 9.00 -0.55 -5.99
C GLN A 69 9.31 -0.36 -7.47
N GLY A 70 8.62 -1.08 -8.38
CA GLY A 70 8.78 -0.87 -9.82
C GLY A 70 8.12 0.41 -10.34
N ILE A 71 7.26 1.05 -9.55
CA ILE A 71 6.52 2.28 -9.91
C ILE A 71 7.22 3.52 -9.33
N CYS A 72 7.82 3.41 -8.14
CA CYS A 72 8.52 4.48 -7.43
C CYS A 72 9.98 4.61 -7.88
#